data_AF-A0A5M3WTE5-F1
#
_entry.id   AF-A0A5M3WTE5-F1
#
_cell.length_a   1.000
_cell.length_b   1.000
_cell.length_c   1.000
_cell.angle_alpha   90.00
_cell.angle_beta   90.00
_cell.angle_gamma   90.00
#
_symmetry.space_group_name_H-M   'P 1'
#
loop_
_entity.id
_entity.type
_entity.pdbx_description
1 polymer ?
#
loop_
_entity_poly.entity_id
_entity_poly.type
_entity_poly.pdbx_seq_one_letter_code
_entity_poly.pdbx_strand_id
1 'polypeptide(L)'
;MSPCLDIYVWIPEHSPEVFGRFIDSYVNVDDPGDDRFHAFNRVYVLGIASEADDRHLDELRFEDRDGAFTLYLRARDHYQAIITVIQDGAAVLGLSVDAPDDLPETLWQSEQLVEQLRRQFSAPAGLAGVELPPARDRFEWDDEGLVLLRTGNLPMP
;
A
#
# COMPACT_ATOMS: atom_id res chain seq x y z
N MET A 1 -6.67 17.31 -13.50
CA MET A 1 -5.66 16.33 -13.06
C MET A 1 -5.91 15.08 -13.88
N SER A 2 -4.85 14.43 -14.36
CA SER A 2 -5.00 13.11 -14.98
C SER A 2 -5.41 12.12 -13.88
N PRO A 3 -6.21 11.08 -14.21
CA PRO A 3 -6.52 10.04 -13.24
C PRO A 3 -5.23 9.36 -12.76
N CYS A 4 -5.23 8.89 -11.52
CA CYS A 4 -4.18 8.04 -11.00
C CYS A 4 -4.54 6.58 -11.25
N LEU A 5 -3.54 5.80 -11.62
CA LEU A 5 -3.61 4.36 -11.59
C LEU A 5 -2.93 3.90 -10.31
N ASP A 6 -3.69 3.19 -9.48
CA ASP A 6 -3.21 2.66 -8.21
C ASP A 6 -2.92 1.17 -8.35
N ILE A 7 -1.73 0.79 -7.90
CA ILE A 7 -1.22 -0.58 -7.92
C ILE A 7 -1.04 -1.03 -6.47
N TYR A 8 -1.53 -2.23 -6.14
CA TYR A 8 -1.42 -2.80 -4.81
C TYR A 8 -0.93 -4.25 -4.83
N VAL A 9 -0.21 -4.65 -3.79
CA VAL A 9 0.14 -6.04 -3.51
C VAL A 9 -0.21 -6.41 -2.08
N TRP A 10 -0.71 -7.63 -1.89
CA TRP A 10 -1.07 -8.14 -0.57
C TRP A 10 0.13 -8.80 0.10
N ILE A 11 0.42 -8.38 1.32
CA ILE A 11 1.45 -8.98 2.18
C ILE A 11 0.74 -9.79 3.26
N PRO A 12 0.84 -11.13 3.27
CA PRO A 12 0.11 -11.97 4.22
C PRO A 12 0.44 -11.69 5.69
N GLU A 13 1.70 -11.33 5.97
CA GLU A 13 2.16 -10.99 7.31
C GLU A 13 3.15 -9.83 7.18
N HIS A 14 2.83 -8.71 7.82
CA HIS A 14 3.70 -7.55 7.83
C HIS A 14 4.91 -7.78 8.74
N SER A 15 6.07 -7.30 8.31
CA SER A 15 7.28 -7.35 9.13
C SER A 15 8.09 -6.06 9.00
N PRO A 16 8.95 -5.74 9.99
CA PRO A 16 9.87 -4.63 9.89
C PRO A 16 10.72 -4.64 8.62
N GLU A 17 11.13 -5.83 8.17
CA GLU A 17 11.94 -6.01 6.98
C GLU A 17 11.18 -5.67 5.70
N VAL A 18 9.90 -6.09 5.60
CA VAL A 18 9.06 -5.79 4.44
C VAL A 18 8.80 -4.28 4.35
N PHE A 19 8.41 -3.65 5.45
CA PHE A 19 8.15 -2.21 5.47
C PHE A 19 9.42 -1.40 5.24
N GLY A 20 10.52 -1.73 5.91
CA GLY A 20 11.81 -1.06 5.73
C GLY A 20 12.27 -1.12 4.27
N ARG A 21 12.17 -2.29 3.64
CA ARG A 21 12.53 -2.44 2.22
C ARG A 21 11.61 -1.63 1.29
N PHE A 22 10.31 -1.58 1.56
CA PHE A 22 9.37 -0.78 0.78
C PHE A 22 9.67 0.72 0.91
N ILE A 23 9.88 1.19 2.14
CA ILE A 23 10.25 2.58 2.44
C ILE A 23 11.56 2.96 1.72
N ASP A 24 12.61 2.16 1.88
CA ASP A 24 13.91 2.42 1.23
C ASP A 24 13.80 2.46 -0.30
N SER A 25 12.97 1.59 -0.87
CA SER A 25 12.81 1.48 -2.32
C SER A 25 11.99 2.63 -2.91
N TYR A 26 10.90 3.04 -2.24
CA TYR A 26 9.85 3.82 -2.89
C TYR A 26 9.50 5.14 -2.20
N VAL A 27 9.76 5.30 -0.91
CA VAL A 27 9.36 6.49 -0.16
C VAL A 27 10.45 7.57 -0.23
N ASN A 28 10.03 8.81 -0.39
CA ASN A 28 10.91 9.96 -0.17
C ASN A 28 11.03 10.24 1.33
N VAL A 29 12.04 9.66 1.98
CA VAL A 29 12.20 9.75 3.44
C VAL A 29 12.58 11.14 3.94
N ASP A 30 13.17 11.98 3.09
CA ASP A 30 13.53 13.36 3.42
C ASP A 30 12.31 14.30 3.41
N ASP A 31 11.29 13.94 2.63
CA ASP A 31 10.01 14.66 2.54
C ASP A 31 8.86 13.67 2.26
N PRO A 32 8.40 12.93 3.29
CA PRO A 32 7.42 11.86 3.14
C PRO A 32 6.00 12.37 2.89
N GLY A 33 5.73 13.68 3.05
CA GLY A 33 4.42 14.30 2.84
C GLY A 33 3.37 14.04 3.93
N ASP A 34 3.62 13.11 4.86
CA ASP A 34 2.76 12.82 6.02
C ASP A 34 3.61 12.78 7.31
N ASP A 35 3.29 13.65 8.27
CA ASP A 35 4.02 13.80 9.54
C ASP A 35 3.99 12.51 10.38
N ARG A 36 3.00 11.65 10.15
CA ARG A 36 2.84 10.36 10.85
C ARG A 36 3.84 9.30 10.39
N PHE A 37 4.54 9.53 9.28
CA PHE A 37 5.57 8.62 8.77
C PHE A 37 6.63 8.28 9.84
N HIS A 38 7.08 9.26 10.61
CA HIS A 38 8.12 9.02 11.62
C HIS A 38 7.60 8.16 12.79
N ALA A 39 6.33 8.32 13.18
CA ALA A 39 5.70 7.44 14.16
C ALA A 39 5.59 6.02 13.59
N PHE A 40 5.11 5.86 12.36
CA PHE A 40 5.05 4.58 11.69
C PHE A 40 6.39 3.86 11.65
N ASN A 41 7.45 4.56 11.25
CA ASN A 41 8.79 3.98 11.18
C ASN A 41 9.29 3.52 12.56
N ARG A 42 9.01 4.28 13.63
CA ARG A 42 9.37 3.88 15.00
C ARG A 42 8.60 2.63 15.46
N VAL A 43 7.30 2.55 15.16
CA VAL A 43 6.44 1.45 15.57
C VAL A 43 6.71 0.18 14.76
N TYR A 44 6.63 0.26 13.44
CA TYR A 44 6.57 -0.91 12.56
C TYR A 44 7.90 -1.34 11.98
N VAL A 45 8.93 -0.49 12.00
CA VAL A 45 10.26 -0.81 11.41
C VAL A 45 11.34 -0.90 12.47
N LEU A 46 11.41 0.08 13.37
CA LEU A 46 12.48 0.15 14.37
C LEU A 46 12.13 -0.59 15.68
N GLY A 47 10.85 -0.83 15.96
CA GLY A 47 10.40 -1.49 17.19
C GLY A 47 10.68 -0.69 18.46
N ILE A 48 10.71 0.64 18.36
CA ILE A 48 11.00 1.57 19.46
C ILE A 48 9.82 2.50 19.74
N ALA A 49 8.60 1.96 19.61
CA ALA A 49 7.35 2.68 19.79
C ALA A 49 7.24 3.36 21.17
N SER A 50 6.58 4.51 21.19
CA SER A 50 6.08 5.16 22.41
C SER A 50 4.55 5.24 22.38
N GLU A 51 3.92 5.43 23.55
CA GLU A 51 2.47 5.67 23.63
C GLU A 51 2.00 6.92 22.84
N ALA A 52 2.91 7.85 22.56
CA ALA A 52 2.60 8.99 21.69
C ALA A 52 2.57 8.59 20.22
N ASP A 53 3.44 7.67 19.80
CA ASP A 53 3.45 7.14 18.43
C ASP A 53 2.19 6.35 18.13
N ASP A 54 1.79 5.47 19.05
CA ASP A 54 0.58 4.66 18.89
C ASP A 54 -0.67 5.54 18.76
N ARG A 55 -0.83 6.54 19.65
CA ARG A 55 -1.94 7.50 19.57
C ARG A 55 -1.94 8.30 18.28
N HIS A 56 -0.77 8.66 17.77
CA HIS A 56 -0.66 9.43 16.53
C HIS A 56 -1.04 8.60 15.30
N LEU A 57 -0.75 7.29 15.32
CA LEU A 57 -1.19 6.36 14.29
C LEU A 57 -2.66 5.99 14.43
N ASP A 58 -3.21 5.99 15.66
CA ASP A 58 -4.63 5.75 15.89
C ASP A 58 -5.53 6.81 15.22
N GLU A 59 -5.04 8.03 15.03
CA GLU A 59 -5.74 9.09 14.28
C GLU A 59 -5.98 8.73 12.79
N LEU A 60 -5.23 7.76 12.23
CA LEU A 60 -5.42 7.27 10.87
C LEU A 60 -6.51 6.19 10.78
N ARG A 61 -6.92 5.63 11.91
CA ARG A 61 -7.92 4.57 11.94
C ARG A 61 -9.28 5.20 11.69
N PHE A 62 -10.01 4.66 10.73
CA PHE A 62 -11.39 5.08 10.50
C PHE A 62 -12.28 4.57 11.64
N GLU A 63 -13.18 5.41 12.15
CA GLU A 63 -13.99 5.07 13.33
C GLU A 63 -14.81 3.78 13.13
N ASP A 64 -14.75 2.94 14.18
CA ASP A 64 -15.72 1.95 14.61
C ASP A 64 -15.70 0.50 14.08
N ARG A 65 -14.82 0.07 13.15
CA ARG A 65 -14.82 -1.38 12.78
C ARG A 65 -13.51 -2.13 12.56
N ASP A 66 -12.51 -1.63 11.84
CA ASP A 66 -11.61 -2.62 11.19
C ASP A 66 -10.14 -2.58 11.59
N GLY A 67 -9.75 -1.74 12.56
CA GLY A 67 -8.38 -1.73 13.09
C GLY A 67 -7.29 -1.58 12.02
N ALA A 68 -7.66 -1.15 10.83
CA ALA A 68 -6.79 -0.92 9.70
C ALA A 68 -6.56 0.58 9.54
N PHE A 69 -5.42 0.94 8.99
CA PHE A 69 -5.12 2.32 8.65
C PHE A 69 -4.23 2.37 7.43
N THR A 70 -4.28 3.49 6.72
CA THR A 70 -3.49 3.72 5.51
C THR A 70 -2.65 4.98 5.65
N LEU A 71 -1.38 4.87 5.29
CA LEU A 71 -0.47 5.98 5.09
C LEU A 71 -0.28 6.25 3.61
N TYR A 72 -0.45 7.52 3.27
CA TYR A 72 -0.29 8.05 1.92
C TYR A 72 0.96 8.91 1.91
N LEU A 73 2.05 8.37 1.37
CA LEU A 73 3.38 8.96 1.43
C LEU A 73 3.81 9.45 0.06
N ARG A 74 4.64 10.48 0.03
CA ARG A 74 5.31 10.91 -1.19
C ARG A 74 6.27 9.82 -1.65
N ALA A 75 6.09 9.37 -2.89
CA ALA A 75 7.03 8.45 -3.51
C ALA A 75 8.24 9.21 -4.08
N ARG A 76 9.36 8.49 -4.26
CA ARG A 76 10.60 9.03 -4.86
C ARG A 76 10.47 9.25 -6.36
N ASP A 77 10.00 8.22 -7.06
CA ASP A 77 9.94 8.15 -8.53
C ASP A 77 8.52 7.88 -9.06
N HIS A 78 7.52 7.94 -8.18
CA HIS A 78 6.10 7.72 -8.49
C HIS A 78 5.25 8.86 -7.90
N TYR A 79 3.96 8.89 -8.20
CA TYR A 79 3.06 9.91 -7.66
C TYR A 79 2.89 9.73 -6.14
N GLN A 80 2.63 8.50 -5.69
CA GLN A 80 2.42 8.19 -4.27
C GLN A 80 2.92 6.79 -3.91
N ALA A 81 3.36 6.63 -2.67
CA ALA A 81 3.64 5.34 -2.04
C ALA A 81 2.63 5.12 -0.91
N ILE A 82 2.00 3.96 -0.87
CA ILE A 82 0.87 3.68 -0.01
C ILE A 82 1.19 2.47 0.86
N ILE A 83 0.96 2.59 2.16
CA ILE A 83 1.10 1.48 3.11
C ILE A 83 -0.20 1.38 3.90
N THR A 84 -0.87 0.24 3.82
CA THR A 84 -2.03 -0.08 4.64
C THR A 84 -1.68 -1.22 5.57
N VAL A 85 -1.87 -1.01 6.87
CA VAL A 85 -1.76 -2.07 7.89
C VAL A 85 -3.17 -2.59 8.16
N ILE A 86 -3.33 -3.91 8.10
CA ILE A 86 -4.60 -4.60 8.36
C ILE A 86 -4.53 -5.24 9.75
N GLN A 87 -5.65 -5.25 10.48
CA GLN A 87 -5.71 -5.71 11.87
C GLN A 87 -5.31 -7.18 12.05
N ASP A 88 -5.48 -8.03 11.04
CA ASP A 88 -5.14 -9.46 11.08
C ASP A 88 -3.63 -9.74 10.90
N GLY A 89 -2.81 -8.69 10.82
CA GLY A 89 -1.37 -8.78 10.63
C GLY A 89 -0.95 -8.75 9.16
N ALA A 90 -1.90 -8.74 8.21
CA ALA A 90 -1.59 -8.48 6.82
C ALA A 90 -1.27 -7.00 6.56
N ALA A 91 -0.74 -6.72 5.37
CA ALA A 91 -0.59 -5.36 4.88
C ALA A 91 -0.86 -5.28 3.38
N VAL A 92 -1.18 -4.10 2.91
CA VAL A 92 -1.21 -3.77 1.48
C VAL A 92 -0.14 -2.72 1.22
N LEU A 93 0.71 -2.99 0.24
CA LEU A 93 1.72 -2.04 -0.25
C LEU A 93 1.33 -1.60 -1.64
N GLY A 94 1.43 -0.30 -1.92
CA GLY A 94 1.00 0.22 -3.21
C GLY A 94 1.77 1.41 -3.72
N LEU A 95 1.64 1.63 -5.02
CA LEU A 95 2.17 2.78 -5.73
C LEU A 95 1.06 3.37 -6.59
N SER A 96 0.93 4.69 -6.56
CA SER A 96 0.13 5.43 -7.53
C SER A 96 1.04 5.96 -8.62
N VAL A 97 0.63 5.78 -9.88
CA VAL A 97 1.32 6.31 -11.05
C VAL A 97 0.35 7.15 -11.88
N ASP A 98 0.88 8.12 -12.63
CA ASP A 98 0.08 8.88 -13.56
C ASP A 98 -0.49 7.95 -14.64
N ALA A 99 -1.80 7.99 -14.85
CA ALA A 99 -2.46 7.25 -15.93
C ALA A 99 -2.66 8.18 -17.13
N PRO A 100 -1.87 8.04 -18.22
CA PRO A 100 -2.17 8.74 -19.47
C PRO A 100 -3.47 8.21 -20.09
N ASP A 101 -4.09 9.02 -20.96
CA ASP A 101 -5.38 8.69 -21.59
C ASP A 101 -5.37 7.40 -22.45
N ASP A 102 -4.19 6.83 -22.75
CA ASP A 102 -4.06 5.56 -23.47
C ASP A 102 -4.17 4.35 -22.53
N LEU A 103 -5.39 3.84 -22.41
CA LEU A 103 -5.74 2.74 -21.51
C LEU A 103 -4.98 1.43 -21.80
N PRO A 104 -4.81 0.96 -23.05
CA PRO A 104 -3.98 -0.21 -23.36
C PRO A 104 -2.53 -0.13 -22.86
N GLU A 105 -1.84 0.99 -23.08
CA GLU A 105 -0.46 1.16 -22.62
C GLU A 105 -0.39 1.22 -21.09
N THR A 106 -1.32 1.95 -20.48
CA THR A 106 -1.45 2.06 -19.02
C THR A 106 -1.67 0.70 -18.38
N LEU A 107 -2.56 -0.15 -18.92
CA LEU A 107 -2.81 -1.49 -18.42
C LEU A 107 -1.57 -2.39 -18.52
N TRP A 108 -0.84 -2.32 -19.64
CA TRP A 108 0.39 -3.10 -19.79
C TRP A 108 1.47 -2.69 -18.77
N GLN A 109 1.66 -1.38 -18.56
CA GLN A 109 2.57 -0.86 -17.53
C GLN A 109 2.13 -1.27 -16.12
N SER A 110 0.82 -1.23 -15.85
CA SER A 110 0.22 -1.72 -14.59
C SER A 110 0.60 -3.17 -14.32
N GLU A 111 0.46 -4.02 -15.33
CA GLU A 111 0.74 -5.45 -15.23
C GLU A 111 2.20 -5.71 -14.91
N GLN A 112 3.12 -5.01 -15.58
CA GLN A 112 4.55 -5.12 -15.27
C GLN A 112 4.87 -4.66 -13.85
N LEU A 113 4.28 -3.56 -13.39
CA LEU A 113 4.54 -3.02 -12.06
C LEU A 113 3.95 -3.89 -10.95
N VAL A 114 2.72 -4.39 -11.11
CA VAL A 114 2.11 -5.36 -10.20
C VAL A 114 3.00 -6.60 -10.07
N GLU A 115 3.44 -7.17 -11.20
CA GLU A 115 4.30 -8.36 -11.19
C GLU A 115 5.68 -8.09 -10.56
N GLN A 116 6.26 -6.91 -10.81
CA GLN A 116 7.49 -6.48 -10.17
C GLN A 116 7.34 -6.42 -8.65
N LEU A 117 6.32 -5.71 -8.15
CA LEU A 117 6.05 -5.59 -6.72
C LEU A 117 5.78 -6.95 -6.09
N ARG A 118 4.99 -7.80 -6.75
CA ARG A 118 4.71 -9.15 -6.27
C ARG A 118 5.98 -9.97 -6.10
N ARG A 119 6.87 -9.97 -7.10
CA ARG A 119 8.15 -10.67 -7.01
C ARG A 119 9.05 -10.06 -5.95
N GLN A 120 9.11 -8.73 -5.89
CA GLN A 120 9.95 -8.00 -4.95
C GLN A 120 9.59 -8.37 -3.51
N PHE A 121 8.30 -8.34 -3.16
CA PHE A 121 7.82 -8.57 -1.80
C PHE A 121 7.29 -10.00 -1.57
N SER A 122 7.48 -10.91 -2.53
CA SER A 122 6.92 -12.26 -2.49
C SER A 122 5.41 -12.29 -2.20
N ALA A 123 4.69 -11.30 -2.72
CA ALA A 123 3.26 -11.14 -2.50
C ALA A 123 2.46 -12.15 -3.32
N PRO A 124 1.53 -12.90 -2.70
CA PRO A 124 0.73 -13.92 -3.40
C PRO A 124 -0.22 -13.31 -4.44
N ALA A 125 -0.68 -12.08 -4.23
CA ALA A 125 -1.64 -11.41 -5.11
C ALA A 125 -1.34 -9.92 -5.29
N GLY A 126 -1.84 -9.36 -6.39
CA GLY A 126 -1.79 -7.94 -6.68
C GLY A 126 -3.01 -7.45 -7.46
N LEU A 127 -3.31 -6.15 -7.31
CA LEU A 127 -4.41 -5.44 -7.95
C LEU A 127 -3.90 -4.19 -8.65
N ALA A 128 -4.57 -3.78 -9.71
CA ALA A 128 -4.48 -2.41 -10.21
C ALA A 128 -5.85 -1.90 -10.65
N GLY A 129 -6.06 -0.59 -10.50
CA GLY A 129 -7.30 0.09 -10.87
C GLY A 129 -7.12 1.60 -10.94
N VAL A 130 -8.07 2.29 -11.58
CA VAL A 130 -8.09 3.76 -11.63
C VAL A 130 -8.73 4.29 -10.37
N GLU A 131 -8.01 5.16 -9.65
CA GLU A 131 -8.45 5.73 -8.36
C GLU A 131 -8.94 4.63 -7.38
N LEU A 132 -8.25 3.49 -7.40
CA LEU A 132 -8.60 2.32 -6.59
C LEU A 132 -8.12 2.58 -5.16
N PRO A 133 -9.00 2.63 -4.15
CA PRO A 133 -8.57 2.74 -2.76
C PRO A 133 -7.82 1.46 -2.32
N PRO A 134 -6.84 1.58 -1.41
CA PRO A 134 -6.19 0.41 -0.85
C PRO A 134 -7.18 -0.38 0.00
N ALA A 135 -7.21 -1.70 -0.19
CA ALA A 135 -8.03 -2.58 0.61
C ALA A 135 -7.60 -2.57 2.08
N ARG A 136 -8.57 -2.45 2.99
CA ARG A 136 -8.36 -2.41 4.44
C ARG A 136 -8.63 -3.76 5.12
N ASP A 137 -9.19 -4.70 4.39
CA ASP A 137 -9.39 -6.08 4.80
C ASP A 137 -9.43 -6.99 3.56
N ARG A 138 -9.60 -8.29 3.80
CA ARG A 138 -9.69 -9.29 2.73
C ARG A 138 -10.96 -9.17 1.89
N PHE A 139 -12.07 -8.71 2.47
CA PHE A 139 -13.33 -8.54 1.76
C PHE A 139 -13.23 -7.41 0.73
N GLU A 140 -12.67 -6.26 1.13
CA GLU A 140 -12.35 -5.15 0.23
C GLU A 140 -11.34 -5.55 -0.85
N TRP A 141 -10.39 -6.44 -0.54
CA TRP A 141 -9.45 -6.96 -1.55
C TRP A 141 -10.15 -7.79 -2.64
N ASP A 142 -11.21 -8.52 -2.28
CA ASP A 142 -11.95 -9.37 -3.20
C ASP A 142 -13.06 -8.60 -3.97
N ASP A 143 -13.31 -7.33 -3.63
CA ASP A 143 -14.23 -6.47 -4.40
C ASP A 143 -13.69 -6.24 -5.84
N GLU A 144 -14.57 -6.37 -6.82
CA GLU A 144 -14.24 -6.22 -8.24
C GLU A 144 -14.56 -4.82 -8.79
N GLY A 145 -15.30 -3.97 -8.05
CA GLY A 145 -15.96 -2.78 -8.58
C GLY A 145 -15.05 -1.77 -9.29
N LEU A 146 -13.79 -1.62 -8.83
CA LEU A 146 -12.79 -0.69 -9.39
C LEU A 146 -11.53 -1.40 -9.89
N VAL A 147 -11.50 -2.74 -9.86
CA VAL A 147 -10.32 -3.52 -10.22
C VAL A 147 -10.27 -3.71 -11.74
N LEU A 148 -9.18 -3.25 -12.36
CA LEU A 148 -8.92 -3.44 -13.79
C LEU A 148 -8.02 -4.64 -14.06
N LEU A 149 -7.11 -4.94 -13.14
CA LEU A 149 -6.19 -6.06 -13.22
C LEU A 149 -6.11 -6.76 -11.87
N ARG A 150 -6.18 -8.09 -11.90
CA ARG A 150 -5.90 -8.97 -10.76
C ARG A 150 -4.88 -10.01 -11.17
N THR A 151 -3.86 -10.19 -10.33
CA THR A 151 -2.84 -11.22 -10.53
C THR A 151 -2.64 -12.03 -9.26
N GLY A 152 -2.40 -13.33 -9.41
CA GLY A 152 -2.28 -14.24 -8.28
C GLY A 152 -3.58 -14.43 -7.50
N ASN A 153 -3.48 -15.08 -6.34
CA ASN A 153 -4.62 -15.38 -5.47
C ASN A 153 -4.15 -15.33 -4.01
N LEU A 154 -5.00 -14.83 -3.12
CA LEU A 154 -4.74 -14.94 -1.69
C LEU A 154 -4.86 -16.41 -1.26
N PRO A 155 -3.99 -16.91 -0.36
CA PRO A 155 -4.15 -18.24 0.22
C PRO A 155 -5.49 -18.32 0.95
N MET A 156 -6.16 -19.48 0.89
CA MET A 156 -7.39 -19.71 1.67
C MET A 156 -7.10 -19.45 3.17
N PRO A 157 -8.04 -18.82 3.90
CA PRO A 157 -7.87 -18.57 5.33
C PRO A 157 -7.79 -19.87 6.13
#